data_AF-A4EWH3-F1
#
_entry.id   AF-A4EWH3-F1
#
_cell.length_a   1.000
_cell.length_b   1.000
_cell.length_c   1.000
_cell.angle_alpha   90.00
_cell.angle_beta   90.00
_cell.angle_gamma   90.00
#
_symmetry.space_group_name_H-M   'P 1'
#
loop_
_entity.id
_entity.type
_entity.pdbx_description
1 polymer ?
#
loop_
_entity_poly.entity_id
_entity_poly.type
_entity_poly.pdbx_seq_one_letter_code
_entity_poly.pdbx_strand_id
1 'polypeptide(L)'
;MTCQTSAKPMADSSDPVELLLDAALLHVVFDGWSEATFEAAISETEIDPALARALCPRGAADLALAYHRRGDRLMLQRLAEEDLTGYRFRDKIAAAVRFRLEVAEDKEAVRRGTTLFALPQYAGDGLKALWGTCDAIWNALGDNSDDLNWYSKRTTLSGVYSATLLYWLGDDSPGHQATWEFLDRRIDNVMQFEKLKGSLRKNPLLKPLLAGPEWLAGQVKAPKPRDDMPGSQGARG
;
A
#
# COMPACT_ATOMS: atom_id res chain seq x y z
N MET A 1 -23.63 14.49 -30.63
CA MET A 1 -22.40 14.01 -29.97
C MET A 1 -22.23 14.82 -28.69
N THR A 2 -22.86 14.39 -27.62
CA THR A 2 -22.78 15.02 -26.30
C THR A 2 -21.66 14.32 -25.52
N CYS A 3 -20.58 15.03 -25.27
CA CYS A 3 -19.48 14.57 -24.44
C CYS A 3 -19.98 14.56 -22.98
N GLN A 4 -20.26 13.38 -22.44
CA GLN A 4 -20.50 13.19 -21.01
C GLN A 4 -19.14 13.14 -20.31
N THR A 5 -18.76 14.25 -19.69
CA THR A 5 -17.72 14.24 -18.67
C THR A 5 -18.26 13.46 -17.47
N SER A 6 -17.75 12.25 -17.25
CA SER A 6 -18.03 11.48 -16.03
C SER A 6 -17.59 12.29 -14.83
N ALA A 7 -18.55 12.70 -14.00
CA ALA A 7 -18.31 13.35 -12.73
C ALA A 7 -17.70 12.33 -11.75
N LYS A 8 -16.57 12.72 -11.12
CA LYS A 8 -15.93 12.04 -10.00
C LYS A 8 -16.96 11.86 -8.87
N PRO A 9 -17.06 10.68 -8.23
CA PRO A 9 -17.91 10.56 -7.05
C PRO A 9 -17.28 11.41 -5.95
N MET A 10 -17.91 12.56 -5.69
CA MET A 10 -17.52 13.49 -4.64
C MET A 10 -17.94 12.86 -3.31
N ALA A 11 -17.05 12.08 -2.72
CA ALA A 11 -17.18 11.67 -1.33
C ALA A 11 -17.26 12.95 -0.48
N ASP A 12 -18.25 13.00 0.40
CA ASP A 12 -18.57 14.06 1.35
C ASP A 12 -17.29 14.66 2.00
N SER A 13 -16.72 15.72 1.42
CA SER A 13 -15.39 16.21 1.81
C SER A 13 -15.49 17.17 3.00
N SER A 14 -15.95 16.67 4.14
CA SER A 14 -15.85 17.37 5.42
C SER A 14 -14.54 17.07 6.16
N ASP A 15 -13.70 16.16 5.66
CA ASP A 15 -12.41 15.83 6.26
C ASP A 15 -11.36 16.89 5.90
N PRO A 16 -10.89 17.71 6.87
CA PRO A 16 -9.92 18.76 6.59
C PRO A 16 -8.59 18.23 6.04
N VAL A 17 -8.20 16.98 6.35
CA VAL A 17 -6.96 16.39 5.81
C VAL A 17 -7.11 16.09 4.32
N GLU A 18 -8.27 15.62 3.89
CA GLU A 18 -8.52 15.35 2.46
C GLU A 18 -8.57 16.65 1.66
N LEU A 19 -9.12 17.72 2.23
CA LEU A 19 -9.10 19.06 1.63
C LEU A 19 -7.68 19.61 1.49
N LEU A 20 -6.88 19.55 2.57
CA LEU A 20 -5.47 19.95 2.54
C LEU A 20 -4.67 19.13 1.53
N LEU A 21 -4.94 17.82 1.45
CA LEU A 21 -4.26 16.94 0.51
C LEU A 21 -4.62 17.28 -0.94
N ASP A 22 -5.90 17.54 -1.24
CA ASP A 22 -6.32 17.93 -2.59
C ASP A 22 -5.65 19.23 -3.05
N ALA A 23 -5.56 20.23 -2.19
CA ALA A 23 -4.83 21.47 -2.47
C ALA A 23 -3.32 21.22 -2.62
N ALA A 24 -2.72 20.45 -1.70
CA ALA A 24 -1.29 20.15 -1.72
C ALA A 24 -0.82 19.47 -3.02
N LEU A 25 -1.63 18.55 -3.58
CA LEU A 25 -1.26 17.80 -4.78
C LEU A 25 -0.95 18.70 -6.00
N LEU A 26 -1.54 19.90 -6.07
CA LEU A 26 -1.25 20.88 -7.13
C LEU A 26 0.18 21.44 -7.04
N HIS A 27 0.76 21.47 -5.84
CA HIS A 27 2.08 22.04 -5.56
C HIS A 27 3.18 20.98 -5.48
N VAL A 28 2.84 19.74 -5.08
CA VAL A 28 3.81 18.64 -4.91
C VAL A 28 4.65 18.38 -6.17
N VAL A 29 4.07 18.55 -7.36
CA VAL A 29 4.77 18.32 -8.63
C VAL A 29 6.04 19.18 -8.74
N PHE A 30 5.98 20.42 -8.25
CA PHE A 30 7.07 21.39 -8.35
C PHE A 30 7.89 21.42 -7.06
N ASP A 31 7.22 21.61 -5.92
CA ASP A 31 7.85 21.87 -4.63
C ASP A 31 8.11 20.59 -3.81
N GLY A 32 7.63 19.44 -4.29
CA GLY A 32 7.68 18.18 -3.56
C GLY A 32 6.79 18.17 -2.32
N TRP A 33 6.95 17.14 -1.48
CA TRP A 33 6.28 17.10 -0.19
C TRP A 33 7.05 17.96 0.83
N SER A 34 6.86 19.28 0.74
CA SER A 34 7.63 20.29 1.49
C SER A 34 6.75 21.19 2.37
N GLU A 35 7.39 21.96 3.25
CA GLU A 35 6.67 22.94 4.08
C GLU A 35 5.98 24.01 3.22
N ALA A 36 6.59 24.43 2.11
CA ALA A 36 5.99 25.38 1.17
C ALA A 36 4.68 24.85 0.58
N THR A 37 4.64 23.58 0.19
CA THR A 37 3.41 22.90 -0.26
C THR A 37 2.35 22.85 0.83
N PHE A 38 2.74 22.64 2.09
CA PHE A 38 1.81 22.61 3.21
C PHE A 38 1.20 23.99 3.49
N GLU A 39 2.03 25.05 3.48
CA GLU A 39 1.57 26.43 3.64
C GLU A 39 0.65 26.87 2.49
N ALA A 40 0.98 26.50 1.26
CA ALA A 40 0.14 26.76 0.10
C ALA A 40 -1.24 26.08 0.24
N ALA A 41 -1.26 24.81 0.64
CA ALA A 41 -2.51 24.07 0.88
C ALA A 41 -3.37 24.70 1.99
N ILE A 42 -2.76 25.18 3.07
CA ILE A 42 -3.47 25.93 4.13
C ILE A 42 -4.08 27.20 3.57
N SER A 43 -3.30 27.98 2.80
CA SER A 43 -3.76 29.25 2.23
C SER A 43 -4.93 29.06 1.25
N GLU A 44 -4.98 27.96 0.52
CA GLU A 44 -6.01 27.69 -0.49
C GLU A 44 -7.29 27.09 0.09
N THR A 45 -7.18 26.34 1.20
CA THR A 45 -8.33 25.68 1.84
C THR A 45 -8.99 26.54 2.91
N GLU A 46 -8.36 27.65 3.30
CA GLU A 46 -8.78 28.52 4.42
C GLU A 46 -8.95 27.77 5.76
N ILE A 47 -8.37 26.57 5.87
CA ILE A 47 -8.35 25.81 7.12
C ILE A 47 -7.47 26.55 8.12
N ASP A 48 -7.96 26.69 9.35
CA ASP A 48 -7.20 27.34 10.42
C ASP A 48 -5.78 26.74 10.53
N PRO A 49 -4.70 27.56 10.49
CA PRO A 49 -3.34 27.04 10.50
C PRO A 49 -2.99 26.21 11.73
N ALA A 50 -3.59 26.52 12.90
CA ALA A 50 -3.37 25.74 14.11
C ALA A 50 -4.07 24.37 14.03
N LEU A 51 -5.28 24.32 13.45
CA LEU A 51 -5.96 23.07 13.13
C LEU A 51 -5.17 22.23 12.12
N ALA A 52 -4.70 22.83 11.02
CA ALA A 52 -3.89 22.14 10.02
C ALA A 52 -2.63 21.54 10.65
N ARG A 53 -1.92 22.28 11.50
CA ARG A 53 -0.73 21.76 12.21
C ARG A 53 -1.08 20.70 13.25
N ALA A 54 -2.25 20.78 13.90
CA ALA A 54 -2.70 19.74 14.82
C ALA A 54 -2.99 18.42 14.09
N LEU A 55 -3.57 18.49 12.89
CA LEU A 55 -3.89 17.33 12.05
C LEU A 55 -2.67 16.76 11.32
N CYS A 56 -1.75 17.62 10.91
CA CYS A 56 -0.50 17.27 10.22
C CYS A 56 0.71 17.91 10.94
N PRO A 57 1.12 17.37 12.10
CA PRO A 57 2.22 17.94 12.89
C PRO A 57 3.54 18.08 12.12
N ARG A 58 3.78 17.17 11.16
CA ARG A 58 4.97 17.15 10.29
C ARG A 58 4.70 17.75 8.91
N GLY A 59 3.60 18.50 8.77
CA GLY A 59 3.22 19.18 7.54
C GLY A 59 3.05 18.23 6.36
N ALA A 60 3.70 18.54 5.24
CA ALA A 60 3.56 17.77 4.01
C ALA A 60 4.01 16.30 4.12
N ALA A 61 4.85 15.93 5.09
CA ALA A 61 5.19 14.52 5.31
C ALA A 61 3.96 13.71 5.78
N ASP A 62 3.12 14.30 6.61
CA ASP A 62 1.86 13.67 7.04
C ASP A 62 0.84 13.65 5.89
N LEU A 63 0.80 14.69 5.04
CA LEU A 63 0.00 14.67 3.81
C LEU A 63 0.47 13.61 2.81
N ALA A 64 1.79 13.38 2.68
CA ALA A 64 2.32 12.30 1.84
C ALA A 64 1.85 10.92 2.32
N LEU A 65 1.80 10.71 3.64
CA LEU A 65 1.22 9.50 4.23
C LEU A 65 -0.29 9.43 4.05
N ALA A 66 -1.00 10.55 4.14
CA ALA A 66 -2.43 10.62 3.83
C ALA A 66 -2.70 10.25 2.37
N TYR A 67 -1.90 10.74 1.43
CA TYR A 67 -1.96 10.37 0.01
C TYR A 67 -1.75 8.88 -0.20
N HIS A 68 -0.75 8.30 0.48
CA HIS A 68 -0.51 6.87 0.43
C HIS A 68 -1.73 6.07 0.93
N ARG A 69 -2.31 6.44 2.08
CA ARG A 69 -3.50 5.79 2.64
C ARG A 69 -4.73 5.96 1.74
N ARG A 70 -4.90 7.13 1.11
CA ARG A 70 -5.94 7.36 0.11
C ARG A 70 -5.80 6.37 -1.04
N GLY A 71 -4.59 6.18 -1.56
CA GLY A 71 -4.31 5.17 -2.59
C GLY A 71 -4.64 3.74 -2.15
N ASP A 72 -4.36 3.38 -0.89
CA ASP A 72 -4.75 2.06 -0.36
C ASP A 72 -6.28 1.91 -0.32
N ARG A 73 -7.02 2.93 0.14
CA ARG A 73 -8.49 2.91 0.17
C ARG A 73 -9.09 2.78 -1.24
N LEU A 74 -8.59 3.54 -2.20
CA LEU A 74 -9.07 3.50 -3.60
C LEU A 74 -8.78 2.15 -4.26
N MET A 75 -7.61 1.57 -3.98
CA MET A 75 -7.29 0.21 -4.43
C MET A 75 -8.26 -0.82 -3.87
N LEU A 76 -8.57 -0.76 -2.58
CA LEU A 76 -9.52 -1.68 -1.94
C LEU A 76 -10.94 -1.51 -2.48
N GLN A 77 -11.38 -0.27 -2.72
CA GLN A 77 -12.67 0.00 -3.37
C GLN A 77 -12.74 -0.66 -4.74
N ARG A 78 -11.74 -0.43 -5.60
CA ARG A 78 -11.68 -1.05 -6.92
C ARG A 78 -11.61 -2.57 -6.85
N LEU A 79 -10.87 -3.13 -5.90
CA LEU A 79 -10.77 -4.58 -5.72
C LEU A 79 -12.11 -5.20 -5.29
N ALA A 80 -12.93 -4.49 -4.52
CA ALA A 80 -14.24 -4.93 -4.10
C ALA A 80 -15.29 -4.86 -5.23
N GLU A 81 -15.11 -3.95 -6.19
CA GLU A 81 -15.99 -3.76 -7.35
C GLU A 81 -15.68 -4.72 -8.51
N GLU A 82 -14.43 -5.20 -8.61
CA GLU A 82 -13.98 -6.08 -9.70
C GLU A 82 -14.43 -7.54 -9.50
N ASP A 83 -15.00 -8.16 -10.54
CA ASP A 83 -15.29 -9.59 -10.54
C ASP A 83 -14.01 -10.41 -10.79
N LEU A 84 -13.42 -10.92 -9.71
CA LEU A 84 -12.24 -11.78 -9.75
C LEU A 84 -12.60 -13.28 -9.81
N THR A 85 -13.83 -13.63 -10.18
CA THR A 85 -14.26 -15.02 -10.32
C THR A 85 -13.44 -15.72 -11.41
N GLY A 86 -12.93 -16.93 -11.10
CA GLY A 86 -12.10 -17.69 -12.02
C GLY A 86 -10.63 -17.25 -12.12
N TYR A 87 -10.24 -16.12 -11.51
CA TYR A 87 -8.83 -15.70 -11.47
C TYR A 87 -8.03 -16.67 -10.61
N ARG A 88 -6.82 -17.03 -11.07
CA ARG A 88 -5.86 -17.73 -10.20
C ARG A 88 -5.42 -16.76 -9.10
N PHE A 89 -5.12 -17.28 -7.92
CA PHE A 89 -4.77 -16.45 -6.77
C PHE A 89 -3.61 -15.47 -7.06
N ARG A 90 -2.61 -15.90 -7.83
CA ARG A 90 -1.50 -15.03 -8.25
C ARG A 90 -1.95 -13.86 -9.16
N ASP A 91 -2.93 -14.11 -10.02
CA ASP A 91 -3.48 -13.09 -10.93
C ASP A 91 -4.30 -12.07 -10.13
N LYS A 92 -4.95 -12.50 -9.02
CA LYS A 92 -5.59 -11.59 -8.06
C LYS A 92 -4.59 -10.69 -7.35
N ILE A 93 -3.44 -11.22 -6.94
CA ILE A 93 -2.35 -10.41 -6.36
C ILE A 93 -1.84 -9.40 -7.39
N ALA A 94 -1.59 -9.84 -8.64
CA ALA A 94 -1.14 -8.96 -9.71
C ALA A 94 -2.15 -7.81 -9.96
N ALA A 95 -3.45 -8.14 -10.01
CA ALA A 95 -4.51 -7.15 -10.15
C ALA A 95 -4.51 -6.13 -8.99
N ALA A 96 -4.40 -6.58 -7.75
CA ALA A 96 -4.38 -5.68 -6.58
C ALA A 96 -3.18 -4.72 -6.60
N VAL A 97 -1.97 -5.22 -6.92
CA VAL A 97 -0.77 -4.37 -7.07
C VAL A 97 -0.94 -3.38 -8.21
N ARG A 98 -1.47 -3.83 -9.36
CA ARG A 98 -1.75 -2.98 -10.51
C ARG A 98 -2.77 -1.89 -10.17
N PHE A 99 -3.88 -2.24 -9.54
CA PHE A 99 -4.90 -1.27 -9.10
C PHE A 99 -4.29 -0.24 -8.16
N ARG A 100 -3.44 -0.65 -7.22
CA ARG A 100 -2.77 0.28 -6.30
C ARG A 100 -1.90 1.31 -7.01
N LEU A 101 -1.25 0.94 -8.10
CA LEU A 101 -0.45 1.85 -8.91
C LEU A 101 -1.32 2.72 -9.84
N GLU A 102 -2.38 2.14 -10.42
CA GLU A 102 -3.27 2.86 -11.35
C GLU A 102 -4.16 3.92 -10.66
N VAL A 103 -4.46 3.78 -9.36
CA VAL A 103 -5.20 4.83 -8.61
C VAL A 103 -4.35 6.06 -8.29
N ALA A 104 -3.04 6.03 -8.51
CA ALA A 104 -2.21 7.22 -8.41
C ALA A 104 -2.48 8.10 -9.64
N GLU A 105 -3.20 9.20 -9.44
CA GLU A 105 -3.55 10.15 -10.51
C GLU A 105 -2.30 10.81 -11.12
N ASP A 106 -1.24 10.99 -10.32
CA ASP A 106 0.02 11.58 -10.75
C ASP A 106 1.26 10.77 -10.29
N LYS A 107 2.08 10.37 -11.26
CA LYS A 107 3.37 9.70 -11.05
C LYS A 107 4.38 10.57 -10.31
N GLU A 108 4.37 11.88 -10.53
CA GLU A 108 5.34 12.78 -9.91
C GLU A 108 5.09 12.89 -8.41
N ALA A 109 3.84 13.01 -7.96
CA ALA A 109 3.49 12.95 -6.54
C ALA A 109 4.01 11.66 -5.86
N VAL A 110 3.89 10.51 -6.54
CA VAL A 110 4.42 9.23 -6.04
C VAL A 110 5.95 9.22 -6.04
N ARG A 111 6.61 9.76 -7.07
CA ARG A 111 8.06 9.88 -7.16
C ARG A 111 8.61 10.71 -6.00
N ARG A 112 8.03 11.90 -5.77
CA ARG A 112 8.39 12.80 -4.66
C ARG A 112 8.17 12.14 -3.31
N GLY A 113 7.08 11.38 -3.15
CA GLY A 113 6.80 10.62 -1.93
C GLY A 113 7.85 9.52 -1.70
N THR A 114 8.21 8.79 -2.75
CA THR A 114 9.25 7.75 -2.70
C THR A 114 10.60 8.34 -2.28
N THR A 115 10.97 9.50 -2.80
CA THR A 115 12.19 10.21 -2.39
C THR A 115 12.12 10.67 -0.94
N LEU A 116 11.00 11.25 -0.50
CA LEU A 116 10.81 11.67 0.89
C LEU A 116 11.00 10.49 1.85
N PHE A 117 10.34 9.36 1.58
CA PHE A 117 10.40 8.17 2.43
C PHE A 117 11.71 7.39 2.33
N ALA A 118 12.60 7.72 1.39
CA ALA A 118 13.96 7.19 1.38
C ALA A 118 14.88 7.90 2.39
N LEU A 119 14.48 9.08 2.89
CA LEU A 119 15.26 9.80 3.90
C LEU A 119 15.22 9.06 5.24
N PRO A 120 16.35 8.94 5.98
CA PRO A 120 16.42 8.13 7.20
C PRO A 120 15.35 8.46 8.25
N GLN A 121 15.00 9.73 8.41
CA GLN A 121 13.99 10.20 9.37
C GLN A 121 12.56 9.79 9.00
N TYR A 122 12.30 9.46 7.73
CA TYR A 122 10.98 9.04 7.23
C TYR A 122 10.95 7.58 6.73
N ALA A 123 12.10 6.90 6.72
CA ALA A 123 12.21 5.52 6.24
C ALA A 123 11.31 4.55 7.01
N GLY A 124 11.19 4.73 8.32
CA GLY A 124 10.27 3.93 9.14
C GLY A 124 8.80 4.11 8.74
N ASP A 125 8.39 5.34 8.42
CA ASP A 125 7.03 5.63 7.95
C ASP A 125 6.76 5.02 6.57
N GLY A 126 7.72 5.14 5.64
CA GLY A 126 7.63 4.54 4.32
C GLY A 126 7.50 3.01 4.37
N LEU A 127 8.32 2.36 5.21
CA LEU A 127 8.25 0.91 5.42
C LEU A 127 6.91 0.50 6.04
N LYS A 128 6.41 1.26 7.02
CA LYS A 128 5.10 1.01 7.63
C LYS A 128 3.97 1.16 6.63
N ALA A 129 4.04 2.17 5.77
CA ALA A 129 3.06 2.41 4.71
C ALA A 129 3.05 1.25 3.70
N LEU A 130 4.23 0.87 3.20
CA LEU A 130 4.41 -0.28 2.30
C LEU A 130 3.87 -1.58 2.90
N TRP A 131 4.22 -1.86 4.16
CA TRP A 131 3.72 -3.03 4.87
C TRP A 131 2.20 -3.00 4.97
N GLY A 132 1.63 -1.83 5.27
CA GLY A 132 0.19 -1.59 5.33
C GLY A 132 -0.52 -1.90 4.01
N THR A 133 0.02 -1.45 2.87
CA THR A 133 -0.51 -1.81 1.54
C THR A 133 -0.51 -3.33 1.34
N CYS A 134 0.60 -3.99 1.63
CA CYS A 134 0.72 -5.43 1.43
C CYS A 134 -0.22 -6.22 2.35
N ASP A 135 -0.34 -5.79 3.61
CA ASP A 135 -1.30 -6.35 4.56
C ASP A 135 -2.74 -6.18 4.07
N ALA A 136 -3.10 -4.98 3.60
CA ALA A 136 -4.42 -4.69 3.05
C ALA A 136 -4.76 -5.57 1.83
N ILE A 137 -3.81 -5.77 0.90
CA ILE A 137 -3.99 -6.67 -0.25
C ILE A 137 -4.24 -8.10 0.22
N TRP A 138 -3.41 -8.64 1.13
CA TRP A 138 -3.59 -10.01 1.63
C TRP A 138 -4.91 -10.19 2.37
N ASN A 139 -5.30 -9.24 3.20
CA ASN A 139 -6.56 -9.28 3.93
C ASN A 139 -7.76 -9.22 2.99
N ALA A 140 -7.74 -8.34 1.98
CA ALA A 140 -8.83 -8.22 1.00
C ALA A 140 -8.98 -9.47 0.11
N LEU A 141 -7.89 -10.22 -0.10
CA LEU A 141 -7.91 -11.50 -0.83
C LEU A 141 -8.21 -12.71 0.08
N GLY A 142 -8.52 -12.50 1.36
CA GLY A 142 -8.96 -13.55 2.29
C GLY A 142 -7.84 -14.39 2.90
N ASP A 143 -6.65 -13.81 3.11
CA ASP A 143 -5.56 -14.48 3.83
C ASP A 143 -5.93 -14.76 5.30
N ASN A 144 -5.98 -16.04 5.68
CA ASN A 144 -6.24 -16.47 7.07
C ASN A 144 -4.97 -16.93 7.80
N SER A 145 -3.78 -16.62 7.29
CA SER A 145 -2.52 -17.00 7.95
C SER A 145 -2.31 -16.21 9.25
N ASP A 146 -2.01 -16.90 10.34
CA ASP A 146 -1.74 -16.33 11.67
C ASP A 146 -0.34 -16.68 12.23
N ASP A 147 0.46 -17.38 11.41
CA ASP A 147 1.79 -17.92 11.72
C ASP A 147 2.89 -17.24 10.89
N LEU A 148 4.07 -17.85 10.77
CA LEU A 148 5.15 -17.33 9.91
C LEU A 148 4.76 -17.08 8.45
N ASN A 149 3.72 -17.75 7.93
CA ASN A 149 3.27 -17.48 6.57
C ASN A 149 2.72 -16.07 6.47
N TRP A 150 2.14 -15.51 7.53
CA TRP A 150 1.67 -14.12 7.57
C TRP A 150 2.82 -13.14 7.27
N TYR A 151 3.94 -13.29 7.97
CA TYR A 151 5.14 -12.47 7.79
C TYR A 151 5.78 -12.70 6.42
N SER A 152 5.92 -13.96 6.01
CA SER A 152 6.59 -14.33 4.76
C SER A 152 5.85 -13.83 3.53
N LYS A 153 4.51 -13.91 3.54
CA LYS A 153 3.63 -13.39 2.49
C LYS A 153 3.75 -11.87 2.34
N ARG A 154 3.69 -11.14 3.45
CA ARG A 154 3.78 -9.66 3.45
C ARG A 154 5.17 -9.17 3.08
N THR A 155 6.21 -9.81 3.59
CA THR A 155 7.60 -9.47 3.26
C THR A 155 7.88 -9.68 1.77
N THR A 156 7.50 -10.84 1.24
CA THR A 156 7.71 -11.15 -0.17
C THR A 156 6.91 -10.22 -1.08
N LEU A 157 5.64 -9.95 -0.75
CA LEU A 157 4.82 -9.01 -1.51
C LEU A 157 5.38 -7.58 -1.44
N SER A 158 5.92 -7.15 -0.29
CA SER A 158 6.57 -5.84 -0.16
C SER A 158 7.77 -5.70 -1.11
N GLY A 159 8.55 -6.77 -1.27
CA GLY A 159 9.66 -6.81 -2.24
C GLY A 159 9.17 -6.72 -3.69
N VAL A 160 8.13 -7.49 -4.05
CA VAL A 160 7.50 -7.43 -5.38
C VAL A 160 6.93 -6.04 -5.67
N TYR A 161 6.16 -5.50 -4.73
CA TYR A 161 5.52 -4.19 -4.85
C TYR A 161 6.55 -3.09 -5.02
N SER A 162 7.56 -3.02 -4.15
CA SER A 162 8.59 -1.97 -4.20
C SER A 162 9.38 -1.99 -5.51
N ALA A 163 9.75 -3.20 -5.97
CA ALA A 163 10.44 -3.35 -7.25
C ALA A 163 9.55 -2.93 -8.43
N THR A 164 8.26 -3.27 -8.38
CA THR A 164 7.29 -2.91 -9.43
C THR A 164 7.01 -1.42 -9.43
N LEU A 165 6.86 -0.80 -8.27
CA LEU A 165 6.71 0.65 -8.11
C LEU A 165 7.90 1.40 -8.73
N LEU A 166 9.13 1.01 -8.40
CA LEU A 166 10.32 1.66 -8.96
C LEU A 166 10.41 1.48 -10.48
N TYR A 167 10.05 0.30 -11.00
CA TYR A 167 9.97 0.07 -12.43
C TYR A 167 8.90 0.96 -13.09
N TRP A 168 7.71 1.00 -12.50
CA TRP A 168 6.57 1.81 -12.96
C TRP A 168 6.89 3.31 -13.01
N LEU A 169 7.64 3.81 -12.03
CA LEU A 169 8.09 5.20 -12.01
C LEU A 169 9.01 5.56 -13.19
N GLY A 170 9.68 4.59 -13.82
CA GLY A 170 10.52 4.79 -15.00
C GLY A 170 9.91 4.29 -16.31
N ASP A 171 8.67 3.79 -16.29
CA ASP A 171 8.04 3.16 -17.45
C ASP A 171 7.19 4.15 -18.27
N ASP A 172 7.65 4.41 -19.49
CA ASP A 172 7.00 5.24 -20.52
C ASP A 172 6.29 4.41 -21.60
N SER A 173 6.21 3.08 -21.46
CA SER A 173 5.50 2.22 -22.41
C SER A 173 3.99 2.52 -22.40
N PRO A 174 3.28 2.35 -23.54
CA PRO A 174 1.85 2.61 -23.63
C PRO A 174 1.05 1.81 -22.60
N GLY A 175 0.34 2.50 -21.71
CA GLY A 175 -0.45 1.86 -20.64
C GLY A 175 0.38 1.08 -19.62
N HIS A 176 1.69 1.35 -19.52
CA HIS A 176 2.65 0.68 -18.61
C HIS A 176 2.77 -0.83 -18.82
N GLN A 177 2.64 -1.29 -20.07
CA GLN A 177 2.75 -2.71 -20.42
C GLN A 177 4.05 -3.34 -19.91
N ALA A 178 5.18 -2.64 -20.01
CA ALA A 178 6.47 -3.15 -19.52
C ALA A 178 6.46 -3.37 -18.00
N THR A 179 5.79 -2.50 -17.23
CA THR A 179 5.57 -2.68 -15.79
C THR A 179 4.75 -3.92 -15.50
N TRP A 180 3.67 -4.16 -16.24
CA TRP A 180 2.79 -5.31 -15.99
C TRP A 180 3.49 -6.63 -16.31
N GLU A 181 4.24 -6.70 -17.40
CA GLU A 181 5.11 -7.85 -17.69
C GLU A 181 6.18 -8.04 -16.61
N PHE A 182 6.75 -6.94 -16.09
CA PHE A 182 7.70 -7.02 -15.00
C PHE A 182 7.07 -7.58 -13.72
N LEU A 183 5.88 -7.12 -13.35
CA LEU A 183 5.11 -7.60 -12.21
C LEU A 183 4.83 -9.11 -12.32
N ASP A 184 4.34 -9.57 -13.47
CA ASP A 184 4.05 -10.99 -13.71
C ASP A 184 5.31 -11.84 -13.51
N ARG A 185 6.46 -11.43 -14.06
CA ARG A 185 7.76 -12.10 -13.84
C ARG A 185 8.16 -12.13 -12.36
N ARG A 186 7.94 -11.05 -11.62
CA ARG A 186 8.28 -10.99 -10.19
C ARG A 186 7.40 -11.94 -9.36
N ILE A 187 6.11 -12.01 -9.66
CA ILE A 187 5.18 -12.95 -9.00
C ILE A 187 5.55 -14.39 -9.36
N ASP A 188 5.89 -14.69 -10.60
CA ASP A 188 6.34 -16.03 -11.01
C ASP A 188 7.63 -16.45 -10.29
N ASN A 189 8.58 -15.55 -10.09
CA ASN A 189 9.81 -15.83 -9.33
C ASN A 189 9.51 -16.21 -7.87
N VAL A 190 8.55 -15.53 -7.23
CA VAL A 190 8.10 -15.89 -5.88
C VAL A 190 7.54 -17.31 -5.85
N MET A 191 6.71 -17.66 -6.84
CA MET A 191 6.14 -19.01 -6.93
C MET A 191 7.22 -20.08 -7.15
N GLN A 192 8.27 -19.78 -7.93
CA GLN A 192 9.40 -20.69 -8.10
C GLN A 192 10.17 -20.87 -6.78
N PHE A 193 10.41 -19.79 -6.04
CA PHE A 193 11.08 -19.86 -4.74
C PHE A 193 10.30 -20.69 -3.71
N GLU A 194 8.98 -20.52 -3.65
CA GLU A 194 8.13 -21.33 -2.78
C GLU A 194 8.10 -22.81 -3.18
N LYS A 195 8.11 -23.12 -4.49
CA LYS A 195 8.27 -24.50 -4.97
C LYS A 195 9.62 -25.10 -4.55
N LEU A 196 10.71 -24.35 -4.67
CA LEU A 196 12.06 -24.80 -4.29
C LEU A 196 12.13 -25.08 -2.77
N LYS A 197 11.62 -24.17 -1.93
CA LYS A 197 11.50 -24.39 -0.47
C LYS A 197 10.69 -25.64 -0.15
N GLY A 198 9.55 -25.82 -0.81
CA GLY A 198 8.70 -27.00 -0.63
C GLY A 198 9.43 -28.30 -1.00
N SER A 199 10.20 -28.30 -2.08
CA SER A 199 11.02 -29.44 -2.49
C SER A 199 12.14 -29.76 -1.49
N LEU A 200 12.80 -28.74 -0.94
CA LEU A 200 13.85 -28.92 0.08
C LEU A 200 13.30 -29.51 1.38
N ARG A 201 12.14 -29.04 1.87
CA ARG A 201 11.47 -29.59 3.06
C ARG A 201 11.05 -31.05 2.90
N LYS A 202 10.72 -31.46 1.66
CA LYS A 202 10.36 -32.85 1.34
C LYS A 202 11.57 -33.80 1.30
N ASN A 203 12.79 -33.28 1.23
CA ASN A 203 14.00 -34.12 1.21
C ASN A 203 14.26 -34.74 2.59
N PRO A 204 14.18 -36.08 2.76
CA PRO A 204 14.35 -36.74 4.05
C PRO A 204 15.70 -36.47 4.72
N LEU A 205 16.74 -36.17 3.94
CA LEU A 205 18.10 -35.92 4.43
C LEU A 205 18.26 -34.56 5.12
N LEU A 206 17.35 -33.60 4.88
CA LEU A 206 17.40 -32.25 5.45
C LEU A 206 16.48 -32.07 6.67
N LYS A 207 15.59 -33.03 6.94
CA LYS A 207 14.63 -32.97 8.05
C LYS A 207 15.25 -32.71 9.44
N PRO A 208 16.39 -33.34 9.83
CA PRO A 208 16.99 -33.10 11.14
C PRO A 208 17.49 -31.66 11.32
N LEU A 209 17.96 -31.05 10.23
CA LEU A 209 18.50 -29.68 10.24
C LEU A 209 17.39 -28.62 10.26
N LEU A 210 16.22 -28.93 9.72
CA LEU A 210 15.08 -28.00 9.63
C LEU A 210 14.19 -28.00 10.89
N ALA A 211 14.29 -29.01 11.75
CA ALA A 211 13.43 -29.16 12.93
C ALA A 211 13.57 -28.01 13.95
N GLY A 212 14.78 -27.50 14.18
CA GLY A 212 15.03 -26.37 15.10
C GLY A 212 14.39 -25.05 14.62
N PRO A 213 14.68 -24.62 13.37
CA PRO A 213 14.04 -23.45 12.77
C PRO A 213 12.50 -23.56 12.69
N GLU A 214 11.96 -24.75 12.42
CA GLU A 214 10.50 -24.97 12.36
C GLU A 214 9.81 -24.86 13.74
N TRP A 215 10.49 -25.26 14.81
CA TRP A 215 9.96 -25.06 16.16
C TRP A 215 9.93 -23.59 16.55
N LEU A 216 10.99 -22.82 16.26
CA LEU A 216 11.05 -21.37 16.49
C LEU A 216 9.99 -20.63 15.68
N ALA A 217 9.77 -21.05 14.43
CA ALA A 217 8.72 -20.54 13.56
C ALA A 217 7.33 -20.62 14.20
N GLY A 218 6.98 -21.76 14.80
CA GLY A 218 5.67 -21.96 15.43
C GLY A 218 5.37 -21.07 16.65
N GLN A 219 6.38 -20.39 17.20
CA GLN A 219 6.21 -19.47 18.33
C GLN A 219 5.88 -18.04 17.89
N VAL A 220 6.10 -17.71 16.62
CA VAL A 220 5.84 -16.38 16.07
C VAL A 220 4.38 -16.34 15.60
N LYS A 221 3.62 -15.41 16.15
CA LYS A 221 2.19 -15.22 15.80
C LYS A 221 1.96 -13.83 15.25
N ALA A 222 1.02 -13.72 14.32
CA ALA A 222 0.54 -12.45 13.83
C ALA A 222 -0.04 -11.59 14.99
N PRO A 223 0.08 -10.26 14.92
CA PRO A 223 -0.54 -9.38 15.89
C PRO A 223 -2.06 -9.55 15.88
N LYS A 224 -2.66 -9.71 17.07
CA LYS A 224 -4.12 -9.79 17.21
C LYS A 224 -4.73 -8.39 17.27
N PRO A 225 -5.91 -8.16 16.68
CA PRO A 225 -6.70 -6.96 16.96
C PRO A 225 -6.91 -6.83 18.47
N ARG A 226 -6.64 -5.66 19.02
CA ARG A 226 -6.88 -5.33 20.42
C ARG A 226 -8.34 -4.90 20.56
N ASP A 227 -9.15 -5.74 21.20
CA ASP A 227 -10.59 -5.49 21.45
C ASP A 227 -10.81 -4.67 22.74
N ASP A 228 -9.73 -4.27 23.41
CA ASP A 228 -9.68 -3.61 24.71
C ASP A 228 -9.50 -2.08 24.60
N MET A 229 -10.07 -1.47 23.56
CA MET A 229 -10.16 0.00 23.48
C MET A 229 -11.19 0.50 24.50
N PRO A 230 -10.84 1.40 25.43
CA PRO A 230 -11.80 1.98 26.36
C PRO A 230 -12.92 2.66 25.57
N GLY A 231 -14.16 2.13 25.68
CA GLY A 231 -15.33 2.67 24.97
C GLY A 231 -15.93 1.76 23.90
N SER A 232 -15.37 0.57 23.61
CA SER A 232 -16.10 -0.43 22.82
C SER A 232 -17.26 -0.98 23.65
N GLN A 233 -18.48 -0.51 23.37
CA GLN A 233 -19.68 -1.15 23.89
C GLN A 233 -19.88 -2.44 23.09
N GLY A 234 -19.32 -3.54 23.59
CA GLY A 234 -19.67 -4.87 23.10
C GLY A 234 -21.19 -5.02 23.14
N ALA A 235 -21.78 -5.33 21.99
CA ALA A 235 -23.20 -5.62 21.87
C ALA A 235 -23.58 -6.72 22.86
N ARG A 236 -24.34 -6.35 23.90
CA ARG A 236 -25.07 -7.31 24.72
C ARG A 236 -26.39 -7.60 24.01
N GLY A 237 -26.60 -8.85 23.61
CA GLY A 237 -27.87 -9.36 23.09
C GLY A 237 -27.66 -10.34 21.95
#